data_AF-A0A8D8B970-F1
#
_entry.id   AF-A0A8D8B970-F1
#
_cell.length_a   1.000
_cell.length_b   1.000
_cell.length_c   1.000
_cell.angle_alpha   90.00
_cell.angle_beta   90.00
_cell.angle_gamma   90.00
#
_symmetry.space_group_name_H-M   'P 1'
#
loop_
_entity.id
_entity.type
_entity.pdbx_description
1 polymer ?
#
loop_
_entity_poly.entity_id
_entity_poly.type
_entity_poly.pdbx_seq_one_letter_code
_entity_poly.pdbx_strand_id
1 'polypeptide(L)'
;KKVVFKRSFYFVCEDSLFSKLTLELLNSLSAKEFHTTFGNVVECHPEAAVACSKKLPFASVDAVIATFDDYLQQLNVETKTRVLRSFPDLAGKLLDSHQLTEESTYEHACAGLDKLMAEDRDKLTTLNRKYQDKFGFPFVICAREASRFEAILNGITTRIHNLPEQELETGIGEAKKICRLRILQLVERD
;
A
#
# COMPACT_ATOMS: atom_id res chain seq x y z
N LYS A 1 1.81 -8.09 30.93
CA LYS A 1 2.66 -6.87 30.89
C LYS A 1 2.38 -6.18 29.55
N LYS A 2 1.78 -4.98 29.55
CA LYS A 2 1.49 -4.24 28.31
C LYS A 2 2.80 -3.77 27.70
N VAL A 3 3.19 -4.32 26.55
CA VAL A 3 4.34 -3.81 25.81
C VAL A 3 3.86 -2.58 25.05
N VAL A 4 4.29 -1.41 25.51
CA VAL A 4 4.12 -0.14 24.80
C VAL A 4 5.41 0.07 24.02
N PHE A 5 5.38 -0.16 22.71
CA PHE A 5 6.52 0.11 21.84
C PHE A 5 6.59 1.61 21.54
N LYS A 6 7.61 2.29 22.06
CA LYS A 6 8.01 3.64 21.63
C LYS A 6 8.81 3.49 20.32
N ARG A 7 8.32 4.10 19.23
CA ARG A 7 8.96 4.10 17.90
C ARG A 7 10.03 5.20 17.82
N SER A 8 11.23 4.84 17.39
CA SER A 8 12.33 5.77 17.10
C SER A 8 12.52 5.89 15.58
N PHE A 9 12.65 7.13 15.10
CA PHE A 9 12.62 7.53 13.70
C PHE A 9 13.99 7.39 13.02
N TYR A 10 14.30 6.23 12.44
CA TYR A 10 15.27 6.08 11.34
C TYR A 10 14.88 4.81 10.56
N PHE A 11 14.14 4.95 9.46
CA PHE A 11 13.77 3.81 8.59
C PHE A 11 14.89 3.55 7.58
N VAL A 12 15.75 2.59 7.88
CA VAL A 12 16.60 1.92 6.86
C VAL A 12 15.72 0.91 6.14
N CYS A 13 15.90 0.73 4.82
CA CYS A 13 15.21 -0.31 4.02
C CYS A 13 15.74 -1.72 4.35
N GLU A 14 15.85 -2.03 5.65
CA GLU A 14 15.98 -3.38 6.17
C GLU A 14 14.58 -3.85 6.57
N ASP A 15 14.31 -5.14 6.45
CA ASP A 15 13.07 -5.74 6.95
C ASP A 15 12.92 -5.35 8.43
N SER A 16 11.82 -4.65 8.73
CA SER A 16 11.42 -4.18 10.05
C SER A 16 11.93 -5.07 11.19
N LEU A 17 12.62 -4.46 12.17
CA LEU A 17 13.12 -5.06 13.44
C LEU A 17 12.02 -5.64 14.37
N PHE A 18 10.77 -5.77 13.91
CA PHE A 18 9.67 -6.39 14.64
C PHE A 18 9.50 -7.85 14.24
N SER A 19 9.32 -8.72 15.24
CA SER A 19 8.98 -10.13 15.02
C SER A 19 7.65 -10.24 14.28
N LYS A 20 7.67 -10.86 13.10
CA LYS A 20 6.47 -11.17 12.33
C LYS A 20 5.59 -12.17 13.09
N LEU A 21 4.30 -12.16 12.80
CA LEU A 21 3.34 -13.12 13.36
C LEU A 21 3.52 -14.48 12.69
N THR A 22 3.50 -15.56 13.46
CA THR A 22 3.26 -16.89 12.90
C THR A 22 1.81 -17.00 12.44
N LEU A 23 1.52 -17.92 11.51
CA LEU A 23 0.14 -18.21 11.10
C LEU A 23 -0.74 -18.66 12.28
N GLU A 24 -0.17 -19.44 13.21
CA GLU A 24 -0.85 -19.88 14.43
C GLU A 24 -1.28 -18.68 15.29
N LEU A 25 -0.36 -17.74 15.55
CA LEU A 25 -0.67 -16.55 16.34
C LEU A 25 -1.70 -15.67 15.65
N LEU A 26 -1.58 -15.48 14.33
CA LEU A 26 -2.57 -14.76 13.52
C LEU A 26 -3.97 -15.36 13.67
N ASN A 27 -4.08 -16.68 13.59
CA ASN A 27 -5.36 -17.39 13.73
C ASN A 27 -5.96 -17.33 15.14
N SER A 28 -5.16 -16.99 16.14
CA SER A 28 -5.61 -16.82 17.53
C SER A 28 -5.98 -15.38 17.91
N LEU A 29 -5.76 -14.40 17.02
CA LEU A 29 -6.06 -13.00 17.29
C LEU A 29 -7.56 -12.81 17.53
N SER A 30 -7.91 -11.97 18.52
CA SER A 30 -9.26 -11.44 18.62
C SER A 30 -9.58 -10.56 17.41
N ALA A 31 -10.88 -10.36 17.11
CA ALA A 31 -11.30 -9.48 16.02
C ALA A 31 -10.66 -8.08 16.14
N LYS A 32 -10.61 -7.51 17.35
CA LYS A 32 -10.02 -6.20 17.61
C LYS A 32 -8.52 -6.17 17.31
N GLU A 33 -7.79 -7.21 17.69
CA GLU A 33 -6.35 -7.32 17.40
C GLU A 33 -6.13 -7.47 15.90
N PHE A 34 -6.90 -8.30 15.21
CA PHE A 34 -6.83 -8.43 13.75
C PHE A 34 -7.09 -7.08 13.05
N HIS A 35 -8.14 -6.35 13.44
CA HIS A 35 -8.46 -5.05 12.85
C HIS A 35 -7.37 -4.01 13.08
N THR A 36 -6.72 -4.05 14.25
CA THR A 36 -5.62 -3.14 14.57
C THR A 36 -4.36 -3.49 13.77
N THR A 37 -3.99 -4.77 13.73
CA THR A 37 -2.77 -5.25 13.06
C THR A 37 -2.85 -5.11 11.54
N PHE A 38 -3.99 -5.48 10.95
CA PHE A 38 -4.17 -5.47 9.49
C PHE A 38 -4.88 -4.20 9.00
N GLY A 39 -5.19 -3.24 9.88
CA GLY A 39 -6.05 -2.09 9.59
C GLY A 39 -5.52 -1.14 8.50
N ASN A 40 -4.21 -1.16 8.22
CA ASN A 40 -3.61 -0.34 7.17
C ASN A 40 -2.88 -1.17 6.10
N VAL A 41 -3.18 -2.46 5.94
CA VAL A 41 -2.64 -3.21 4.78
C VAL A 41 -3.24 -2.73 3.47
N VAL A 42 -4.45 -2.17 3.50
CA VAL A 42 -5.00 -1.33 2.44
C VAL A 42 -4.98 0.11 2.96
N GLU A 43 -4.30 1.01 2.24
CA GLU A 43 -4.03 2.38 2.69
C GLU A 43 -5.31 3.12 3.10
N CYS A 44 -5.35 3.56 4.36
CA CYS A 44 -6.48 4.25 5.00
C CYS A 44 -7.85 3.60 4.74
N HIS A 45 -7.90 2.27 4.61
CA HIS A 45 -9.14 1.52 4.37
C HIS A 45 -9.27 0.33 5.35
N PRO A 46 -9.48 0.61 6.65
CA PRO A 46 -9.53 -0.41 7.71
C PRO A 46 -10.71 -1.38 7.57
N GLU A 47 -11.73 -1.05 6.80
CA GLU A 47 -12.88 -1.92 6.53
C GLU A 47 -12.47 -3.23 5.84
N ALA A 48 -11.34 -3.24 5.10
CA ALA A 48 -10.78 -4.48 4.56
C ALA A 48 -10.43 -5.47 5.68
N ALA A 49 -9.76 -5.02 6.74
CA ALA A 49 -9.41 -5.88 7.86
C ALA A 49 -10.65 -6.39 8.60
N VAL A 50 -11.68 -5.54 8.74
CA VAL A 50 -12.97 -5.93 9.34
C VAL A 50 -13.64 -7.03 8.52
N ALA A 51 -13.72 -6.87 7.21
CA ALA A 51 -14.32 -7.86 6.33
C ALA A 51 -13.53 -9.18 6.30
N CYS A 52 -12.21 -9.11 6.15
CA CYS A 52 -11.34 -10.28 6.01
C CYS A 52 -11.24 -11.08 7.32
N SER A 53 -11.32 -10.43 8.49
CA SER A 53 -11.31 -11.14 9.79
C SER A 53 -12.42 -12.18 9.95
N LYS A 54 -13.52 -12.07 9.19
CA LYS A 54 -14.63 -13.04 9.19
C LYS A 54 -14.26 -14.38 8.56
N LYS A 55 -13.09 -14.49 7.93
CA LYS A 55 -12.58 -15.71 7.28
C LYS A 55 -11.59 -16.48 8.15
N LEU A 56 -11.32 -16.02 9.38
CA LEU A 56 -10.53 -16.78 10.34
C LEU A 56 -11.20 -18.14 10.65
N PRO A 57 -10.41 -19.22 10.84
CA PRO A 57 -8.95 -19.28 10.68
C PRO A 57 -8.52 -19.45 9.20
N PHE A 58 -7.33 -18.94 8.86
CA PHE A 58 -6.71 -19.13 7.55
C PHE A 58 -5.81 -20.36 7.51
N ALA A 59 -5.80 -21.04 6.36
CA ALA A 59 -4.97 -22.23 6.13
C ALA A 59 -3.51 -21.93 5.80
N SER A 60 -3.20 -20.72 5.30
CA SER A 60 -1.85 -20.27 4.94
C SER A 60 -1.79 -18.74 4.84
N VAL A 61 -0.60 -18.17 4.79
CA VAL A 61 -0.41 -16.73 4.51
C VAL A 61 -0.91 -16.36 3.12
N ASP A 62 -0.75 -17.24 2.13
CA ASP A 62 -1.28 -17.03 0.78
C ASP A 62 -2.82 -16.98 0.79
N ALA A 63 -3.49 -17.72 1.70
CA ALA A 63 -4.94 -17.61 1.90
C ALA A 63 -5.36 -16.27 2.53
N VAL A 64 -4.53 -15.69 3.41
CA VAL A 64 -4.74 -14.32 3.93
C VAL A 64 -4.68 -13.32 2.78
N ILE A 65 -3.61 -13.37 1.98
CA ILE A 65 -3.40 -12.49 0.83
C ILE A 65 -4.58 -12.61 -0.16
N ALA A 66 -4.94 -13.83 -0.55
CA ALA A 66 -6.04 -14.08 -1.47
C ALA A 66 -7.37 -13.51 -0.95
N THR A 67 -7.61 -13.55 0.37
CA THR A 67 -8.82 -12.98 0.97
C THR A 67 -8.89 -11.46 0.83
N PHE A 68 -7.76 -10.76 1.00
CA PHE A 68 -7.69 -9.31 0.76
C PHE A 68 -7.77 -8.96 -0.73
N ASP A 69 -7.16 -9.77 -1.60
CA ASP A 69 -7.25 -9.61 -3.06
C ASP A 69 -8.68 -9.75 -3.57
N ASP A 70 -9.41 -10.76 -3.08
CA ASP A 70 -10.82 -10.99 -3.39
C ASP A 70 -11.69 -9.84 -2.88
N TYR A 71 -11.44 -9.37 -1.65
CA TYR A 71 -12.13 -8.21 -1.10
C TYR A 71 -11.99 -6.99 -2.03
N LEU A 72 -10.75 -6.64 -2.41
CA LEU A 72 -10.48 -5.50 -3.30
C LEU A 72 -11.07 -5.70 -4.71
N GLN A 73 -11.09 -6.93 -5.22
CA GLN A 73 -11.67 -7.22 -6.54
C GLN A 73 -13.18 -6.96 -6.59
N GLN A 74 -13.88 -7.33 -5.52
CA GLN A 74 -15.34 -7.30 -5.42
C GLN A 74 -15.89 -5.92 -5.05
N LEU A 75 -15.03 -4.95 -4.70
CA LEU A 75 -15.44 -3.57 -4.47
C LEU A 75 -16.12 -3.00 -5.72
N ASN A 76 -17.18 -2.21 -5.50
CA ASN A 76 -17.78 -1.44 -6.58
C ASN A 76 -16.84 -0.30 -7.02
N VAL A 77 -17.13 0.28 -8.19
CA VAL A 77 -16.33 1.35 -8.81
C VAL A 77 -16.06 2.51 -7.85
N GLU A 78 -17.10 3.00 -7.16
CA GLU A 78 -16.97 4.13 -6.23
C GLU A 78 -16.01 3.82 -5.08
N THR A 79 -16.10 2.63 -4.49
CA THR A 79 -15.26 2.23 -3.39
C THR A 79 -13.83 1.95 -3.85
N LYS A 80 -13.64 1.36 -5.05
CA LYS A 80 -12.32 1.23 -5.67
C LYS A 80 -11.67 2.61 -5.86
N THR A 81 -12.40 3.58 -6.40
CA THR A 81 -11.90 4.95 -6.55
C THR A 81 -11.55 5.58 -5.20
N ARG A 82 -12.36 5.36 -4.16
CA ARG A 82 -12.07 5.85 -2.80
C ARG A 82 -10.77 5.26 -2.25
N VAL A 83 -10.58 3.95 -2.39
CA VAL A 83 -9.33 3.27 -1.99
C VAL A 83 -8.13 3.88 -2.72
N LEU A 84 -8.20 4.09 -4.03
CA LEU A 84 -7.10 4.71 -4.78
C LEU A 84 -6.82 6.14 -4.35
N ARG A 85 -7.85 6.93 -4.01
CA ARG A 85 -7.71 8.29 -3.49
C ARG A 85 -7.06 8.38 -2.11
N SER A 86 -7.08 7.29 -1.34
CA SER A 86 -6.42 7.22 -0.05
C SER A 86 -4.89 7.18 -0.18
N PHE A 87 -4.36 6.77 -1.33
CA PHE A 87 -2.92 6.72 -1.54
C PHE A 87 -2.33 8.13 -1.69
N PRO A 88 -1.18 8.41 -1.06
CA PRO A 88 -0.48 9.66 -1.26
C PRO A 88 0.15 9.72 -2.66
N ASP A 89 0.30 10.93 -3.19
CA ASP A 89 1.06 11.14 -4.43
C ASP A 89 2.53 10.75 -4.24
N LEU A 90 3.07 10.03 -5.23
CA LEU A 90 4.50 9.75 -5.30
C LEU A 90 5.28 11.07 -5.41
N ALA A 91 6.28 11.24 -4.55
CA ALA A 91 7.08 12.47 -4.43
C ALA A 91 6.25 13.76 -4.21
N GLY A 92 5.03 13.64 -3.66
CA GLY A 92 4.14 14.76 -3.40
C GLY A 92 4.40 15.47 -2.06
N LYS A 93 3.65 16.55 -1.81
CA LYS A 93 3.81 17.43 -0.64
C LYS A 93 3.73 16.72 0.73
N LEU A 94 3.03 15.58 0.82
CA LEU A 94 2.93 14.81 2.06
C LEU A 94 4.26 14.14 2.44
N LEU A 95 5.09 13.80 1.45
CA LEU A 95 6.45 13.33 1.67
C LEU A 95 7.29 14.46 2.29
N ASP A 96 7.19 15.67 1.74
CA ASP A 96 7.92 16.84 2.25
C ASP A 96 7.44 17.25 3.65
N SER A 97 6.14 17.12 3.94
CA SER A 97 5.55 17.46 5.24
C SER A 97 5.60 16.34 6.28
N HIS A 98 6.15 15.16 5.94
CA HIS A 98 6.23 13.99 6.82
C HIS A 98 4.87 13.54 7.37
N GLN A 99 3.81 13.68 6.57
CA GLN A 99 2.42 13.34 6.93
C GLN A 99 1.93 12.02 6.34
N LEU A 100 2.83 11.24 5.75
CA LEU A 100 2.53 9.90 5.24
C LEU A 100 2.22 8.94 6.39
N THR A 101 1.44 7.89 6.10
CA THR A 101 1.37 6.71 6.99
C THR A 101 2.76 6.08 7.14
N GLU A 102 2.99 5.29 8.19
CA GLU A 102 4.29 4.66 8.38
C GLU A 102 4.63 3.70 7.24
N GLU A 103 3.62 2.96 6.75
CA GLU A 103 3.75 2.04 5.63
C GLU A 103 4.10 2.79 4.34
N SER A 104 3.37 3.86 4.01
CA SER A 104 3.68 4.70 2.83
C SER A 104 5.04 5.39 2.95
N THR A 105 5.44 5.80 4.16
CA THR A 105 6.78 6.36 4.41
C THR A 105 7.87 5.33 4.09
N TYR A 106 7.72 4.11 4.60
CA TYR A 106 8.67 3.02 4.35
C TYR A 106 8.73 2.67 2.85
N GLU A 107 7.58 2.57 2.19
CA GLU A 107 7.49 2.27 0.75
C GLU A 107 8.17 3.33 -0.11
N HIS A 108 7.97 4.61 0.21
CA HIS A 108 8.63 5.73 -0.48
C HIS A 108 10.15 5.71 -0.28
N ALA A 109 10.62 5.45 0.94
CA ALA A 109 12.05 5.37 1.25
C ALA A 109 12.72 4.19 0.53
N CYS A 110 12.07 3.02 0.49
CA CYS A 110 12.60 1.85 -0.22
C CYS A 110 12.66 2.04 -1.75
N ALA A 111 11.76 2.85 -2.30
CA ALA A 111 11.79 3.24 -3.72
C ALA A 111 12.73 4.42 -4.02
N GLY A 112 13.42 4.97 -3.00
CA GLY A 112 14.35 6.09 -3.16
C GLY A 112 13.68 7.41 -3.54
N LEU A 113 12.37 7.55 -3.31
CA LEU A 113 11.61 8.75 -3.68
C LEU A 113 11.98 9.96 -2.81
N ASP A 114 12.50 9.72 -1.61
CA ASP A 114 13.07 10.71 -0.71
C ASP A 114 14.33 11.38 -1.30
N LYS A 115 15.07 10.67 -2.17
CA LYS A 115 16.36 11.09 -2.72
C LYS A 115 16.29 11.60 -4.16
N LEU A 116 15.10 11.79 -4.72
CA LEU A 116 14.94 12.29 -6.08
C LEU A 116 15.51 13.70 -6.25
N MET A 117 16.17 13.90 -7.39
CA MET A 117 16.60 15.23 -7.84
C MET A 117 15.39 16.12 -8.10
N ALA A 118 15.57 17.44 -7.93
CA ALA A 118 14.49 18.41 -8.10
C ALA A 118 13.81 18.31 -9.47
N GLU A 119 14.59 18.12 -10.54
CA GLU A 119 14.06 17.99 -11.91
C GLU A 119 13.15 16.76 -12.07
N ASP A 120 13.52 15.64 -11.46
CA ASP A 120 12.74 14.40 -11.50
C ASP A 120 11.46 14.52 -10.67
N ARG A 121 11.52 15.23 -9.53
CA ARG A 121 10.33 15.57 -8.73
C ARG A 121 9.36 16.46 -9.51
N ASP A 122 9.85 17.47 -10.24
CA ASP A 122 9.01 18.37 -11.03
C ASP A 122 8.32 17.65 -12.21
N LYS A 123 9.06 16.75 -12.87
CA LYS A 123 8.50 15.87 -13.91
C LYS A 123 7.38 15.00 -13.35
N LEU A 124 7.64 14.32 -12.24
CA LEU A 124 6.65 13.43 -11.62
C LEU A 124 5.43 14.21 -11.11
N THR A 125 5.63 15.39 -10.50
CA THR A 125 4.55 16.28 -10.06
C THR A 125 3.65 16.68 -11.22
N THR A 126 4.24 17.04 -12.37
CA THR A 126 3.48 17.40 -13.56
C THR A 126 2.67 16.22 -14.10
N LEU A 127 3.24 15.02 -14.09
CA LEU A 127 2.58 13.80 -14.55
C LEU A 127 1.45 13.38 -13.59
N ASN A 128 1.68 13.44 -12.28
CA ASN A 128 0.66 13.18 -11.25
C ASN A 128 -0.56 14.09 -11.43
N ARG A 129 -0.36 15.39 -11.65
CA ARG A 129 -1.47 16.32 -11.89
C ARG A 129 -2.27 15.92 -13.12
N LYS A 130 -1.62 15.67 -14.26
CA LYS A 130 -2.31 15.24 -15.49
C LYS A 130 -3.06 13.93 -15.31
N TYR A 131 -2.46 13.00 -14.56
CA TYR A 131 -3.06 11.71 -14.26
C TYR A 131 -4.31 11.88 -13.39
N GLN A 132 -4.22 12.67 -12.32
CA GLN A 132 -5.34 12.95 -11.44
C GLN A 132 -6.46 13.72 -12.14
N ASP A 133 -6.13 14.69 -13.00
CA ASP A 133 -7.10 15.42 -13.82
C ASP A 133 -7.89 14.47 -14.75
N LYS A 134 -7.23 13.45 -15.29
CA LYS A 134 -7.86 12.47 -16.21
C LYS A 134 -8.68 11.41 -15.48
N PHE A 135 -8.14 10.80 -14.44
CA PHE A 135 -8.73 9.62 -13.80
C PHE A 135 -9.47 9.91 -12.49
N GLY A 136 -9.23 11.08 -11.89
CA GLY A 136 -9.87 11.50 -10.64
C GLY A 136 -9.32 10.80 -9.40
N PHE A 137 -8.17 10.12 -9.49
CA PHE A 137 -7.44 9.51 -8.38
C PHE A 137 -5.91 9.56 -8.62
N PRO A 138 -5.07 9.46 -7.58
CA PRO A 138 -3.60 9.47 -7.67
C PRO A 138 -3.04 8.32 -8.51
N PHE A 139 -1.84 8.51 -9.06
CA PHE A 139 -1.11 7.41 -9.70
C PHE A 139 -0.58 6.43 -8.65
N VAL A 140 -1.24 5.27 -8.54
CA VAL A 140 -0.85 4.20 -7.63
C VAL A 140 0.03 3.18 -8.37
N ILE A 141 1.22 2.90 -7.81
CA ILE A 141 2.14 1.85 -8.25
C ILE A 141 2.79 1.21 -7.02
N CYS A 142 3.03 -0.10 -7.06
CA CYS A 142 3.79 -0.78 -6.03
C CYS A 142 5.26 -0.39 -6.11
N ALA A 143 5.63 0.70 -5.43
CA ALA A 143 6.95 1.31 -5.54
C ALA A 143 8.10 0.36 -5.12
N ARG A 144 7.82 -0.59 -4.23
CA ARG A 144 8.78 -1.64 -3.82
C ARG A 144 9.09 -2.66 -4.91
N GLU A 145 8.17 -2.90 -5.84
CA GLU A 145 8.41 -3.75 -7.01
C GLU A 145 8.89 -2.96 -8.23
N ALA A 146 8.58 -1.65 -8.29
CA ALA A 146 9.15 -0.73 -9.25
C ALA A 146 10.62 -0.48 -8.90
N SER A 147 11.48 -1.42 -9.32
CA SER A 147 12.90 -1.54 -8.97
C SER A 147 13.72 -0.23 -9.03
N ARG A 148 13.32 0.74 -9.86
CA ARG A 148 13.93 2.06 -9.98
C ARG A 148 12.91 3.13 -10.36
N PHE A 149 13.27 4.41 -10.17
CA PHE A 149 12.45 5.56 -10.54
C PHE A 149 12.03 5.57 -12.01
N GLU A 150 12.86 5.08 -12.93
CA GLU A 150 12.50 4.97 -14.34
C GLU A 150 11.30 4.04 -14.58
N ALA A 151 11.13 2.99 -13.76
CA ALA A 151 9.95 2.13 -13.85
C ALA A 151 8.67 2.87 -13.44
N ILE A 152 8.76 3.78 -12.46
CA ILE A 152 7.66 4.65 -12.03
C ILE A 152 7.29 5.63 -13.15
N LEU A 153 8.29 6.28 -13.75
CA LEU A 153 8.08 7.19 -14.88
C LEU A 153 7.48 6.48 -16.10
N ASN A 154 8.00 5.30 -16.46
CA ASN A 154 7.45 4.50 -17.54
C ASN A 154 6.02 4.05 -17.24
N GLY A 155 5.74 3.70 -15.98
CA GLY A 155 4.41 3.33 -15.52
C GLY A 155 3.39 4.45 -15.75
N ILE A 156 3.66 5.65 -15.23
CA ILE A 156 2.72 6.78 -15.34
C ILE A 156 2.57 7.28 -16.79
N THR A 157 3.66 7.30 -17.56
CA THR A 157 3.64 7.73 -18.97
C THR A 157 2.96 6.72 -19.90
N THR A 158 2.98 5.43 -19.57
CA THR A 158 2.23 4.42 -20.31
C THR A 158 0.75 4.44 -19.92
N ARG A 159 0.47 4.41 -18.61
CA ARG A 159 -0.88 4.27 -18.05
C ARG A 159 -1.74 5.51 -18.26
N ILE A 160 -1.15 6.68 -18.48
CA ILE A 160 -1.92 7.89 -18.84
C ILE A 160 -2.74 7.70 -20.13
N HIS A 161 -2.41 6.75 -20.99
CA HIS A 161 -3.14 6.46 -22.22
C HIS A 161 -4.28 5.44 -22.04
N ASN A 162 -4.43 4.83 -20.86
CA ASN A 162 -5.49 3.87 -20.60
C ASN A 162 -6.89 4.52 -20.63
N LEU A 163 -7.90 3.68 -20.86
CA LEU A 163 -9.30 4.03 -20.61
C LEU A 163 -9.55 4.10 -19.10
N PRO A 164 -10.47 4.95 -18.61
CA PRO A 164 -10.72 5.11 -17.17
C PRO A 164 -11.05 3.80 -16.44
N GLU A 165 -11.86 2.94 -17.03
CA GLU A 165 -12.24 1.65 -16.44
C GLU A 165 -11.05 0.68 -16.33
N GLN A 166 -10.23 0.62 -17.38
CA GLN A 166 -9.00 -0.17 -17.39
C GLN A 166 -8.02 0.35 -16.33
N GLU A 167 -7.90 1.67 -16.19
CA GLU A 167 -6.97 2.27 -15.25
C GLU A 167 -7.41 2.08 -13.80
N LEU A 168 -8.72 2.08 -13.53
CA LEU A 168 -9.25 1.75 -12.21
C LEU A 168 -8.84 0.33 -11.80
N GLU A 169 -9.03 -0.65 -12.68
CA GLU A 169 -8.62 -2.04 -12.39
C GLU A 169 -7.09 -2.17 -12.29
N THR A 170 -6.33 -1.44 -13.11
CA THR A 170 -4.86 -1.41 -13.03
C THR A 170 -4.39 -0.84 -11.70
N GLY A 171 -4.95 0.29 -11.25
CA GLY A 171 -4.64 0.90 -9.96
C GLY A 171 -5.00 -0.03 -8.79
N ILE A 172 -6.13 -0.73 -8.86
CA ILE A 172 -6.50 -1.72 -7.84
C ILE A 172 -5.55 -2.93 -7.85
N GLY A 173 -5.08 -3.36 -9.02
CA GLY A 173 -4.01 -4.35 -9.14
C GLY A 173 -2.73 -3.93 -8.41
N GLU A 174 -2.33 -2.66 -8.52
CA GLU A 174 -1.19 -2.12 -7.78
C GLU A 174 -1.47 -2.03 -6.27
N ALA A 175 -2.67 -1.64 -5.85
CA ALA A 175 -3.08 -1.63 -4.45
C ALA A 175 -3.03 -3.04 -3.82
N LYS A 176 -3.40 -4.09 -4.58
CA LYS A 176 -3.26 -5.49 -4.15
C LYS A 176 -1.82 -5.90 -3.93
N LYS A 177 -0.90 -5.52 -4.83
CA LYS A 177 0.54 -5.77 -4.66
C LYS A 177 1.08 -5.11 -3.39
N ILE A 178 0.72 -3.84 -3.15
CA ILE A 178 1.07 -3.12 -1.93
C ILE A 178 0.52 -3.85 -0.70
N CYS A 179 -0.77 -4.21 -0.71
CA CYS A 179 -1.42 -4.97 0.37
C CYS A 179 -0.72 -6.29 0.66
N ARG A 180 -0.38 -7.06 -0.37
CA ARG A 180 0.39 -8.30 -0.25
C ARG A 180 1.72 -8.07 0.45
N LEU A 181 2.48 -7.06 0.01
CA LEU A 181 3.78 -6.76 0.60
C LEU A 181 3.69 -6.28 2.05
N ARG A 182 2.63 -5.54 2.41
CA ARG A 182 2.35 -5.15 3.81
C ARG A 182 1.98 -6.37 4.66
N ILE A 183 1.17 -7.30 4.14
CA ILE A 183 0.87 -8.57 4.85
C ILE A 183 2.15 -9.38 5.10
N LEU A 184 3.04 -9.48 4.10
CA LEU A 184 4.32 -10.20 4.25
C LEU A 184 5.33 -9.51 5.18
N GLN A 185 5.11 -8.23 5.53
CA GLN A 185 5.85 -7.56 6.60
C GLN A 185 5.30 -7.91 7.99
N LEU A 186 4.02 -8.28 8.08
CA LEU A 186 3.34 -8.59 9.33
C LEU A 186 3.40 -10.08 9.69
N VAL A 187 3.45 -10.97 8.70
CA VAL A 187 3.28 -12.42 8.89
C VAL A 187 4.45 -13.20 8.29
N GLU A 188 4.95 -14.18 9.02
CA GLU A 188 5.97 -15.11 8.56
C GLU A 188 5.40 -16.01 7.47
N ARG A 189 6.09 -16.09 6.33
CA ARG A 189 5.78 -17.08 5.32
C ARG A 189 6.46 -18.38 5.74
N ASP A 190 5.68 -19.45 5.85
CA ASP A 190 6.17 -20.81 6.11
C ASP A 190 7.24 -21.23 5.08
#